data_AF-A0A4Z0BRA5-F1
#
_entry.id   AF-A0A4Z0BRA5-F1
#
_cell.length_a   1.000
_cell.length_b   1.000
_cell.length_c   1.000
_cell.angle_alpha   90.00
_cell.angle_beta   90.00
_cell.angle_gamma   90.00
#
_symmetry.space_group_name_H-M   'P 1'
#
loop_
_entity.id
_entity.type
_entity.pdbx_description
1 polymer ?
#
loop_
_entity_poly.entity_id
_entity_poly.type
_entity_poly.pdbx_seq_one_letter_code
_entity_poly.pdbx_strand_id
1 'polypeptide(L)'
;MGAGPRDAEVPNALVTRPKLPVRTAHEFISHVKANAGKVSYASRGNDTTSHLTAKLFETAAGAEMIHVPYRGDTRAMAGLAAGRSMCFFTNLSATMARAQSGQGPDPGRRGRQACGFVA
;
A
#
# COMPACT_ATOMS: atom_id res chain seq x y z
N MET A 1 17.91 -31.19 -5.29
CA MET A 1 17.75 -29.77 -4.91
C MET A 1 16.25 -29.53 -4.71
N GLY A 2 15.62 -29.83 -3.58
CA GLY A 2 15.99 -29.43 -2.22
C GLY A 2 15.37 -28.06 -1.94
N ALA A 3 14.04 -27.97 -1.94
CA ALA A 3 13.33 -26.77 -1.52
C ALA A 3 13.66 -26.53 -0.04
N GLY A 4 14.54 -25.56 0.24
CA GLY A 4 14.80 -25.05 1.58
C GLY A 4 13.51 -24.49 2.21
N PRO A 5 13.53 -24.18 3.52
CA PRO A 5 12.38 -23.53 4.15
C PRO A 5 12.00 -22.35 3.28
N ARG A 6 10.73 -22.27 2.85
CA ARG A 6 10.24 -21.07 2.19
C ARG A 6 10.40 -19.99 3.23
N ASP A 7 11.45 -19.20 3.08
CA ASP A 7 11.79 -18.09 3.95
C ASP A 7 10.49 -17.33 4.24
N ALA A 8 10.31 -16.88 5.47
CA ALA A 8 9.14 -16.16 5.91
C ALA A 8 9.04 -14.79 5.19
N GLU A 9 8.88 -14.79 3.87
CA GLU A 9 8.49 -13.67 3.05
C GLU A 9 7.08 -13.33 3.49
N VAL A 10 6.97 -12.23 4.23
CA VAL A 10 5.69 -11.61 4.47
C VAL A 10 5.43 -10.73 3.25
N PRO A 11 4.58 -11.15 2.30
CA PRO A 11 4.35 -10.38 1.10
C PRO A 11 3.81 -8.99 1.46
N ASN A 12 4.35 -7.97 0.82
CA ASN A 12 3.87 -6.61 0.97
C ASN A 12 2.70 -6.37 0.01
N ALA A 13 1.76 -5.56 0.48
CA ALA A 13 0.58 -5.12 -0.25
C ALA A 13 0.60 -3.60 -0.35
N LEU A 14 0.41 -3.08 -1.56
CA LEU A 14 0.06 -1.69 -1.81
C LEU A 14 -1.46 -1.53 -1.71
N VAL A 15 -1.90 -0.72 -0.76
CA VAL A 15 -3.30 -0.35 -0.57
C VAL A 15 -3.48 1.11 -0.95
N THR A 16 -4.49 1.40 -1.76
CA THR A 16 -4.83 2.77 -2.18
C THR A 16 -6.14 3.23 -1.57
N ARG A 17 -6.30 4.54 -1.38
CA ARG A 17 -7.57 5.10 -0.92
C ARG A 17 -8.66 4.89 -1.98
N PRO A 18 -9.94 4.66 -1.60
CA PRO A 18 -11.00 4.32 -2.56
C PRO A 18 -11.28 5.37 -3.64
N LYS A 19 -10.97 6.64 -3.38
CA LYS A 19 -11.19 7.75 -4.32
C LYS A 19 -10.03 7.96 -5.31
N LEU A 20 -8.94 7.19 -5.21
CA LEU A 20 -7.84 7.28 -6.16
C LEU A 20 -8.24 6.53 -7.46
N PRO A 21 -8.17 7.17 -8.64
CA PRO A 21 -8.65 6.58 -9.89
C PRO A 21 -7.61 5.62 -10.49
N VAL A 22 -7.17 4.64 -9.70
CA VAL A 22 -6.18 3.63 -10.12
C VAL A 22 -6.71 2.25 -9.77
N ARG A 23 -6.54 1.31 -10.71
CA ARG A 23 -6.95 -0.09 -10.59
C ARG A 23 -5.80 -1.04 -10.87
N THR A 24 -4.70 -0.55 -11.41
CA THR A 24 -3.51 -1.37 -11.65
C THR A 24 -2.27 -0.78 -11.01
N ALA A 25 -1.27 -1.61 -10.69
CA ALA A 25 0.04 -1.12 -10.26
C ALA A 25 0.65 -0.23 -11.36
N HIS A 26 0.45 -0.60 -12.62
CA HIS A 26 0.88 0.21 -13.77
C HIS A 26 0.18 1.58 -13.81
N GLU A 27 -1.14 1.62 -13.61
CA GLU A 27 -1.89 2.88 -13.48
C GLU A 27 -1.42 3.70 -12.28
N PHE A 28 -1.13 3.04 -11.15
CA PHE A 28 -0.61 3.72 -9.97
C PHE A 28 0.76 4.34 -10.24
N ILE A 29 1.70 3.59 -10.82
CA ILE A 29 3.03 4.12 -11.20
C ILE A 29 2.88 5.30 -12.16
N SER A 30 2.04 5.17 -13.18
CA SER A 30 1.77 6.24 -14.15
C SER A 30 1.17 7.47 -13.47
N HIS A 31 0.22 7.27 -12.55
CA HIS A 31 -0.42 8.33 -11.78
C HIS A 31 0.57 9.05 -10.86
N VAL A 32 1.42 8.32 -10.14
CA VAL A 32 2.44 8.89 -9.26
C VAL A 32 3.45 9.70 -10.06
N LYS A 33 3.95 9.18 -11.19
CA LYS A 33 4.86 9.90 -12.08
C LYS A 33 4.26 11.21 -12.60
N ALA A 34 3.01 11.16 -13.07
CA ALA A 34 2.31 12.34 -13.57
C ALA A 34 2.00 13.37 -12.46
N ASN A 35 2.06 12.96 -11.18
CA ASN A 35 1.74 13.77 -10.02
C ASN A 35 2.88 13.74 -8.98
N ALA A 36 4.13 13.82 -9.46
CA ALA A 36 5.32 13.81 -8.61
C ALA A 36 5.21 14.88 -7.50
N GLY A 37 5.54 14.48 -6.27
CA GLY A 37 5.45 15.36 -5.10
C GLY A 37 4.02 15.70 -4.64
N LYS A 38 2.97 15.09 -5.22
CA LYS A 38 1.57 15.30 -4.81
C LYS A 38 0.89 14.05 -4.25
N VAL A 39 1.39 12.86 -4.58
CA VAL A 39 0.87 11.60 -4.03
C VAL A 39 1.52 11.37 -2.67
N SER A 40 0.71 11.18 -1.63
CA SER A 40 1.20 10.88 -0.28
C SER A 40 1.04 9.41 0.09
N TYR A 41 2.00 8.84 0.83
CA TYR A 41 1.93 7.49 1.36
C TYR A 41 1.99 7.47 2.90
N ALA A 42 1.22 6.58 3.50
CA ALA A 42 1.30 6.31 4.93
C ALA A 42 2.46 5.35 5.24
N SER A 43 3.04 5.44 6.43
CA SER A 43 3.89 4.39 7.00
C SER A 43 3.59 4.15 8.48
N ARG A 44 4.09 3.04 9.02
CA ARG A 44 4.11 2.74 10.48
C ARG A 44 5.07 3.61 11.29
N GLY A 45 5.75 4.55 10.65
CA GLY A 45 6.77 5.41 11.24
C GLY A 45 8.03 5.49 10.37
N ASN A 46 8.94 6.38 10.74
CA ASN A 46 10.26 6.46 10.11
C ASN A 46 11.02 5.14 10.35
N ASP A 47 11.88 4.79 9.39
CA ASP A 47 12.74 3.59 9.42
C ASP A 47 12.02 2.23 9.55
N THR A 48 10.69 2.22 9.45
CA THR A 48 9.91 0.99 9.40
C THR A 48 9.99 0.33 8.02
N THR A 49 9.72 -0.97 7.95
CA THR A 49 9.63 -1.69 6.67
C THR A 49 8.70 -1.00 5.67
N SER A 50 7.54 -0.49 6.13
CA SER A 50 6.61 0.25 5.26
C SER A 50 7.19 1.54 4.69
N HIS A 51 8.05 2.23 5.43
CA HIS A 51 8.74 3.42 4.95
C HIS A 51 9.81 3.06 3.92
N LEU A 52 10.65 2.06 4.23
CA LEU A 52 11.71 1.61 3.34
C LEU A 52 11.16 1.01 2.03
N THR A 53 10.07 0.22 2.10
CA THR A 53 9.38 -0.30 0.91
C THR A 53 8.86 0.82 0.02
N ALA A 54 8.30 1.89 0.61
CA ALA A 54 7.85 3.04 -0.17
C ALA A 54 9.02 3.78 -0.84
N LYS A 55 10.13 3.98 -0.13
CA LYS A 55 11.36 4.57 -0.71
C LYS A 55 11.96 3.70 -1.81
N LEU A 56 11.95 2.38 -1.64
CA LEU A 56 12.39 1.44 -2.67
C LEU A 56 11.48 1.51 -3.90
N PHE A 57 10.17 1.57 -3.70
CA PHE A 57 9.20 1.76 -4.78
C PHE A 57 9.44 3.07 -5.53
N GLU A 58 9.66 4.18 -4.83
CA GLU A 58 9.99 5.47 -5.46
C GLU A 58 11.22 5.38 -6.36
N THR A 59 12.30 4.79 -5.85
CA THR A 59 13.54 4.59 -6.62
C THR A 59 13.30 3.68 -7.83
N ALA A 60 12.66 2.53 -7.64
CA ALA A 60 12.42 1.57 -8.73
C ALA A 60 11.45 2.10 -9.78
N ALA A 61 10.43 2.85 -9.35
CA ALA A 61 9.47 3.45 -10.24
C ALA A 61 10.02 4.73 -10.89
N GLY A 62 11.04 5.40 -10.34
CA GLY A 62 11.41 6.76 -10.76
C GLY A 62 10.28 7.75 -10.44
N ALA A 63 9.80 7.69 -9.20
CA ALA A 63 8.64 8.41 -8.71
C ALA A 63 8.98 9.17 -7.42
N GLU A 64 8.20 10.20 -7.10
CA GLU A 64 8.35 10.99 -5.87
C GLU A 64 7.00 11.11 -5.16
N MET A 65 6.95 10.67 -3.90
CA MET A 65 5.77 10.72 -3.05
C MET A 65 6.09 11.39 -1.71
N ILE A 66 5.04 11.91 -1.06
CA ILE A 66 5.13 12.55 0.25
C ILE A 66 4.96 11.51 1.35
N HIS A 67 5.94 11.39 2.23
CA HIS A 67 5.87 10.52 3.40
C HIS A 67 4.96 11.11 4.49
N VAL A 68 3.99 10.32 4.96
CA VAL A 68 3.15 10.64 6.12
C VAL A 68 3.31 9.55 7.19
N PRO A 69 4.14 9.78 8.23
CA PRO A 69 4.39 8.77 9.25
C PRO A 69 3.23 8.70 10.26
N TYR A 70 2.86 7.48 10.64
CA TYR A 70 1.91 7.20 11.72
C TYR A 70 2.55 6.31 12.78
N ARG A 71 2.00 6.28 13.99
CA ARG A 71 2.43 5.33 15.04
C ARG A 71 1.70 4.00 14.89
N GLY A 72 2.12 3.18 13.92
CA GLY A 72 1.57 1.83 13.67
C GLY A 72 0.44 1.73 12.62
N ASP A 73 0.11 0.49 12.22
CA ASP A 73 -0.78 0.16 11.10
C ASP A 73 -2.21 0.70 11.26
N THR A 74 -2.79 0.59 12.47
CA THR A 74 -4.16 1.03 12.74
C THR A 74 -4.34 2.51 12.42
N ARG A 75 -3.37 3.34 12.82
CA ARG A 75 -3.39 4.78 12.57
C ARG A 75 -3.11 5.12 11.11
N ALA A 76 -2.18 4.40 10.47
CA ALA A 76 -1.89 4.55 9.05
C ALA A 76 -3.12 4.27 8.18
N MET A 77 -3.83 3.17 8.46
CA MET A 77 -5.06 2.81 7.76
C MET A 77 -6.20 3.80 8.04
N ALA A 78 -6.35 4.28 9.28
CA ALA A 78 -7.30 5.35 9.57
C ALA A 78 -6.96 6.64 8.80
N GLY A 79 -5.68 6.96 8.64
CA GLY A 79 -5.20 8.05 7.79
C GLY A 79 -5.55 7.88 6.32
N LEU A 80 -5.40 6.67 5.78
CA LEU A 80 -5.79 6.33 4.42
C LEU A 80 -7.31 6.47 4.21
N ALA A 81 -8.11 5.95 5.15
CA ALA A 81 -9.57 6.04 5.11
C ALA A 81 -10.07 7.50 5.21
N ALA A 82 -9.43 8.32 6.04
CA ALA A 82 -9.70 9.74 6.17
C ALA A 82 -9.19 10.58 4.97
N GLY A 83 -8.45 9.98 4.04
CA GLY A 83 -7.88 10.66 2.87
C GLY A 83 -6.66 11.53 3.16
N ARG A 84 -6.05 11.40 4.34
CA ARG A 84 -4.79 12.10 4.70
C ARG A 84 -3.58 11.55 3.94
N SER A 85 -3.66 10.28 3.57
CA SER A 85 -2.68 9.61 2.71
C SER A 85 -3.40 8.97 1.52
N MET A 86 -2.72 8.84 0.39
CA MET A 86 -3.30 8.26 -0.83
C MET A 86 -3.02 6.77 -0.98
N CYS A 87 -1.90 6.30 -0.45
CA CYS A 87 -1.56 4.88 -0.44
C CYS A 87 -0.87 4.45 0.86
N PHE A 88 -0.70 3.15 1.04
CA PHE A 88 0.03 2.54 2.13
C PHE A 88 0.62 1.19 1.71
N PHE A 89 1.92 1.01 1.92
CA PHE A 89 2.60 -0.29 1.79
C PHE A 89 2.59 -1.00 3.15
N THR A 90 1.88 -2.11 3.24
CA THR A 90 1.71 -2.88 4.49
C THR A 90 1.71 -4.37 4.21
N ASN A 91 1.64 -5.20 5.24
CA ASN A 91 1.68 -6.65 5.09
C ASN A 91 0.36 -7.16 4.50
N LEU A 92 0.43 -8.13 3.58
CA LEU A 92 -0.74 -8.72 2.93
C LEU A 92 -1.70 -9.34 3.94
N SER A 93 -1.21 -10.06 4.94
CA SER A 93 -2.04 -10.71 5.97
C SER A 93 -2.91 -9.70 6.73
N ALA A 94 -2.36 -8.54 7.07
CA ALA A 94 -3.10 -7.46 7.73
C ALA A 94 -4.16 -6.86 6.79
N THR A 95 -3.86 -6.76 5.50
CA THR A 95 -4.80 -6.28 4.47
C THR A 95 -5.93 -7.28 4.25
N MET A 96 -5.63 -8.58 4.17
CA MET A 96 -6.63 -9.64 3.97
C MET A 96 -7.55 -9.80 5.18
N ALA A 97 -7.03 -9.74 6.40
CA ALA A 97 -7.87 -9.78 7.61
C ALA A 97 -8.86 -8.60 7.62
N ARG A 98 -8.42 -7.41 7.20
CA ARG A 98 -9.30 -6.24 7.06
C ARG A 98 -10.34 -6.42 5.97
N ALA A 99 -9.94 -6.94 4.81
CA ALA A 99 -10.83 -7.27 3.71
C ALA A 99 -11.95 -8.24 4.13
N GLN A 100 -11.59 -9.29 4.86
CA GLN A 100 -12.54 -10.30 5.37
C GLN A 100 -13.45 -9.75 6.48
N SER A 101 -12.96 -8.84 7.32
CA SER A 101 -13.75 -8.18 8.37
C SER A 101 -14.75 -7.13 7.86
N GLY A 102 -14.86 -6.94 6.53
CA GLY A 102 -15.70 -5.91 5.92
C GLY A 102 -15.22 -4.47 6.12
N GLN A 103 -14.07 -4.27 6.79
CA GLN A 103 -13.42 -2.97 7.03
C GLN A 103 -12.27 -2.68 6.06
N GLY A 104 -12.13 -3.50 5.00
CA GLY A 104 -11.18 -3.39 3.92
C GLY A 104 -11.79 -3.90 2.61
N PRO A 105 -11.06 -3.79 1.48
CA PRO A 105 -11.57 -4.18 0.17
C PRO A 105 -11.87 -5.68 0.08
N ASP A 106 -13.16 -6.01 -0.03
CA ASP A 106 -13.69 -7.37 -0.13
C ASP A 106 -13.22 -8.10 -1.40
N PRO A 107 -12.56 -9.27 -1.31
CA PRO A 107 -12.11 -10.04 -2.48
C PRO A 107 -13.27 -10.67 -3.28
N GLY A 108 -14.47 -10.79 -2.71
CA GLY A 108 -15.66 -11.38 -3.33
C GLY A 108 -16.57 -10.39 -4.08
N ARG A 109 -16.48 -9.09 -3.78
CA ARG A 109 -17.22 -8.05 -4.51
C ARG A 109 -16.48 -7.68 -5.79
N ARG A 110 -16.78 -8.43 -6.86
CA ARG A 110 -16.64 -7.99 -8.25
C ARG A 110 -17.44 -6.71 -8.47
N GLY A 111 -16.88 -5.57 -8.09
CA GLY A 111 -17.54 -4.28 -8.22
C GLY A 111 -17.01 -3.28 -7.21
N ARG A 112 -16.02 -2.48 -7.64
CA ARG A 112 -15.57 -1.25 -6.97
C ARG A 112 -15.08 -1.44 -5.53
N GLN A 113 -13.78 -1.65 -5.32
CA GLN A 113 -12.90 -0.76 -4.53
C GLN A 113 -11.59 -1.43 -4.09
N ALA A 114 -10.51 -0.65 -4.19
CA ALA A 114 -9.15 -0.85 -3.70
C ALA A 114 -8.44 -2.13 -4.15
N CYS A 115 -7.68 -2.00 -5.23
CA CYS A 115 -6.70 -2.99 -5.63
C CYS A 115 -5.60 -3.09 -4.57
N GLY A 116 -5.56 -4.22 -3.87
CA GLY A 116 -4.36 -4.68 -3.21
C GLY A 116 -3.40 -5.20 -4.27
N PHE A 117 -2.30 -4.48 -4.49
CA PHE A 117 -1.20 -5.01 -5.30
C PHE A 117 -0.25 -5.76 -4.40
N VAL A 118 -0.14 -7.07 -4.61
CA VAL A 118 0.96 -7.85 -4.04
C VAL A 118 2.19 -7.51 -4.88
N ALA A 119 3.21 -6.95 -4.24
CA ALA A 119 4.53 -6.75 -4.84
C ALA A 119 5.47 -7.84 -4.32
#